data_AF-A0A6S7K8V8-F1
#
_entry.id   AF-A0A6S7K8V8-F1
#
_cell.length_a   1.000
_cell.length_b   1.000
_cell.length_c   1.000
_cell.angle_alpha   90.00
_cell.angle_beta   90.00
_cell.angle_gamma   90.00
#
_symmetry.space_group_name_H-M   'P 1'
#
loop_
_entity.id
_entity.type
_entity.pdbx_description
1 polymer ?
#
loop_
_entity_poly.entity_id
_entity_poly.type
_entity_poly.pdbx_seq_one_letter_code
_entity_poly.pdbx_strand_id
1 'polypeptide(L)'
;MVIETLTNALRKDPKIEGITIPGSPVESKISVYADDGTLTLKDDLSATRAFDQIERFEPASGLRKTEGTFVGQQVGRQHGPIPIEWKMESVRVLGTNIGHNMQQDWETPTTKIEETLERWSKRL
;
A
#
# COMPACT_ATOMS: atom_id res chain seq x y z
N MET A 1 13.30 5.23 16.19
CA MET A 1 12.34 5.74 15.17
C MET A 1 10.95 5.24 15.50
N VAL A 2 9.95 6.12 15.62
CA VAL A 2 8.57 5.73 16.00
C VAL A 2 7.92 4.80 14.96
N ILE A 3 8.23 5.01 13.67
CA ILE A 3 7.76 4.17 12.56
C ILE A 3 8.18 2.70 12.71
N GLU A 4 9.44 2.42 13.07
CA GLU A 4 9.93 1.05 13.24
C GLU A 4 9.22 0.34 14.39
N THR A 5 8.94 1.06 15.49
CA THR A 5 8.18 0.52 16.62
C THR A 5 6.74 0.19 16.22
N LEU A 6 6.09 1.07 15.46
CA LEU A 6 4.75 0.81 14.91
C LEU A 6 4.76 -0.39 13.96
N THR A 7 5.71 -0.45 13.02
CA THR A 7 5.83 -1.58 12.08
C THR A 7 6.01 -2.90 12.82
N ASN A 8 6.84 -2.92 13.86
CA ASN A 8 7.02 -4.09 14.70
C ASN A 8 5.75 -4.46 15.51
N ALA A 9 5.02 -3.47 16.03
CA ALA A 9 3.76 -3.71 16.73
C ALA A 9 2.70 -4.33 15.81
N LEU A 10 2.58 -3.82 14.58
CA LEU A 10 1.65 -4.33 13.57
C LEU A 10 2.02 -5.75 13.13
N ARG A 11 3.33 -6.03 12.93
CA ARG A 11 3.79 -7.37 12.53
C ARG A 11 3.54 -8.42 13.61
N LYS A 12 3.79 -8.06 14.88
CA LYS A 12 3.69 -8.98 16.02
C LYS A 12 2.27 -9.20 16.52
N ASP A 13 1.28 -8.38 16.14
CA ASP A 13 -0.09 -8.59 16.58
C ASP A 13 -0.70 -9.81 15.86
N PRO A 14 -1.07 -10.88 16.60
CA PRO A 14 -1.64 -12.09 16.01
C PRO A 14 -3.07 -11.87 15.51
N LYS A 15 -3.73 -10.76 15.88
CA LYS A 15 -5.07 -10.39 15.41
C LYS A 15 -5.05 -9.59 14.11
N ILE A 16 -3.86 -9.29 13.57
CA ILE A 16 -3.69 -8.62 12.29
C ILE A 16 -3.16 -9.67 11.33
N GLU A 17 -4.01 -10.13 10.41
CA GLU A 17 -3.64 -11.04 9.33
C GLU A 17 -3.36 -10.25 8.05
N GLY A 18 -2.23 -10.56 7.43
CA GLY A 18 -1.80 -10.07 6.14
C GLY A 18 -2.06 -11.08 5.02
N ILE A 19 -1.47 -10.83 3.87
CA ILE A 19 -1.61 -11.73 2.71
C ILE A 19 -0.35 -12.57 2.55
N THR A 20 -0.51 -13.89 2.46
CA THR A 20 0.58 -14.81 2.12
C THR A 20 0.94 -14.67 0.65
N ILE A 21 2.21 -14.43 0.37
CA ILE A 21 2.68 -14.29 -1.00
C ILE A 21 2.83 -15.68 -1.63
N PRO A 22 2.26 -15.94 -2.82
CA PRO A 22 2.43 -17.23 -3.51
C PRO A 22 3.92 -17.58 -3.67
N GLY A 23 4.30 -18.78 -3.24
CA GLY A 23 5.69 -19.25 -3.30
C GLY A 23 6.58 -18.78 -2.13
N SER A 24 6.03 -18.07 -1.14
CA SER A 24 6.74 -17.69 0.08
C SER A 24 5.96 -18.12 1.33
N PRO A 25 6.63 -18.62 2.38
CA PRO A 25 5.99 -18.84 3.67
C PRO A 25 5.74 -17.53 4.45
N VAL A 26 6.19 -16.39 3.91
CA VAL A 26 6.13 -15.08 4.58
C VAL A 26 4.80 -14.39 4.27
N GLU A 27 4.17 -13.92 5.35
CA GLU A 27 2.98 -13.08 5.32
C GLU A 27 3.36 -11.61 5.16
N SER A 28 2.77 -10.93 4.18
CA SER A 28 2.93 -9.49 3.98
C SER A 28 1.82 -8.75 4.72
N LYS A 29 2.20 -8.02 5.78
CA LYS A 29 1.28 -7.15 6.56
C LYS A 29 1.53 -5.67 6.32
N ILE A 30 2.80 -5.26 6.33
CA ILE A 30 3.22 -3.87 6.23
C ILE A 30 4.57 -3.76 5.51
N SER A 31 4.59 -2.85 4.54
CA SER A 31 5.78 -2.38 3.84
C SER A 31 5.97 -0.89 4.16
N VAL A 32 7.20 -0.48 4.44
CA VAL A 32 7.53 0.92 4.70
C VAL A 32 8.75 1.29 3.88
N TYR A 33 8.68 2.40 3.17
CA TYR A 33 9.76 2.95 2.38
C TYR A 33 9.82 4.47 2.62
N ALA A 34 10.94 4.94 3.18
CA ALA A 34 11.07 6.33 3.63
C ALA A 34 9.91 6.76 4.54
N ASP A 35 9.12 7.75 4.11
CA ASP A 35 7.93 8.28 4.78
C ASP A 35 6.62 7.58 4.37
N ASP A 36 6.64 6.75 3.31
CA ASP A 36 5.47 6.03 2.82
C ASP A 36 5.32 4.65 3.49
N GLY A 37 4.13 4.37 4.02
CA GLY A 37 3.76 3.08 4.61
C GLY A 37 2.54 2.48 3.91
N THR A 38 2.62 1.21 3.54
CA THR A 38 1.53 0.46 2.91
C THR A 38 1.18 -0.77 3.73
N LEU A 39 -0.08 -0.92 4.07
CA LEU A 39 -0.61 -2.11 4.75
C LEU A 39 -1.30 -3.02 3.73
N THR A 40 -1.09 -4.32 3.88
CA THR A 40 -1.73 -5.36 3.08
C THR A 40 -2.38 -6.34 4.05
N LEU A 41 -3.72 -6.33 4.10
CA LEU A 41 -4.49 -6.99 5.15
C LEU A 41 -5.50 -7.94 4.53
N LYS A 42 -5.74 -9.06 5.19
CA LYS A 42 -6.57 -10.16 4.68
C LYS A 42 -8.07 -9.86 4.75
N ASP A 43 -8.49 -9.19 5.82
CA ASP A 43 -9.90 -9.00 6.15
C ASP A 43 -10.16 -7.70 6.92
N ASP A 44 -11.45 -7.41 7.07
CA ASP A 44 -11.93 -6.20 7.71
C ASP A 44 -11.55 -6.13 9.20
N LEU A 45 -11.46 -7.27 9.89
CA LEU A 45 -11.12 -7.32 11.31
C LEU A 45 -9.67 -6.92 11.55
N SER A 46 -8.78 -7.43 10.68
CA SER A 46 -7.37 -7.08 10.62
C SER A 46 -7.18 -5.60 10.29
N ALA A 47 -7.99 -5.06 9.36
CA ALA A 47 -8.01 -3.63 9.04
C ALA A 47 -8.38 -2.75 10.24
N THR A 48 -9.48 -3.05 10.93
CA THR A 48 -9.88 -2.32 12.14
C THR A 48 -8.80 -2.41 13.22
N ARG A 49 -8.23 -3.59 13.45
CA ARG A 49 -7.20 -3.78 14.47
C ARG A 49 -5.90 -3.04 14.15
N ALA A 50 -5.47 -3.06 12.90
CA ALA A 50 -4.31 -2.30 12.45
C ALA A 50 -4.54 -0.80 12.57
N PHE A 51 -5.76 -0.34 12.24
CA PHE A 51 -6.15 1.05 12.33
C PHE A 51 -6.10 1.57 13.77
N ASP A 52 -6.64 0.82 14.73
CA ASP A 52 -6.56 1.11 16.17
C ASP A 52 -5.10 1.26 16.65
N GLN A 53 -4.20 0.41 16.15
CA GLN A 53 -2.79 0.54 16.49
C GLN A 53 -2.22 1.83 15.92
N ILE A 54 -2.43 2.11 14.64
CA ILE A 54 -1.88 3.31 13.99
C ILE A 54 -2.37 4.59 14.69
N GLU A 55 -3.64 4.68 15.09
CA GLU A 55 -4.16 5.87 15.81
C GLU A 55 -3.41 6.13 17.12
N ARG A 56 -2.97 5.07 17.83
CA ARG A 56 -2.21 5.22 19.07
C ARG A 56 -0.80 5.78 18.81
N PHE A 57 -0.24 5.54 17.63
CA PHE A 57 1.09 6.00 17.24
C PHE A 57 1.05 7.29 16.39
N GLU A 58 -0.11 7.71 15.88
CA GLU A 58 -0.28 8.91 15.04
C GLU A 58 0.32 10.17 15.68
N PRO A 59 0.06 10.50 16.96
CA PRO A 59 0.58 11.72 17.58
C PRO A 59 2.12 11.78 17.62
N ALA A 60 2.78 10.62 17.65
CA ALA A 60 4.22 10.50 17.77
C ALA A 60 4.93 10.24 16.42
N SER A 61 4.20 9.73 15.41
CA SER A 61 4.77 9.30 14.13
C SER A 61 4.51 10.28 12.99
N GLY A 62 3.49 11.14 13.09
CA GLY A 62 3.06 12.01 11.99
C GLY A 62 2.46 11.24 10.81
N LEU A 63 2.25 9.93 10.94
CA LEU A 63 1.61 9.11 9.92
C LEU A 63 0.15 9.48 9.80
N ARG A 64 -0.21 10.06 8.66
CA ARG A 64 -1.60 10.26 8.27
C ARG A 64 -2.05 9.16 7.34
N LYS A 65 -3.27 8.70 7.58
CA LYS A 65 -3.94 7.69 6.76
C LYS A 65 -4.67 8.42 5.64
N THR A 66 -4.44 8.01 4.41
CA THR A 66 -4.88 8.77 3.22
C THR A 66 -5.92 8.00 2.41
N GLU A 67 -5.64 6.76 2.02
CA GLU A 67 -6.49 6.03 1.10
C GLU A 67 -6.33 4.51 1.17
N GLY A 68 -7.31 3.76 0.69
CA GLY A 68 -7.29 2.30 0.60
C GLY A 68 -8.12 1.79 -0.57
N THR A 69 -7.85 0.56 -0.99
CA THR A 69 -8.66 -0.15 -2.00
C THR A 69 -8.76 -1.63 -1.66
N PHE A 70 -9.77 -2.29 -2.22
CA PHE A 70 -9.98 -3.72 -2.08
C PHE A 70 -9.42 -4.45 -3.30
N VAL A 71 -8.76 -5.57 -3.06
CA VAL A 71 -8.16 -6.42 -4.10
C VAL A 71 -8.84 -7.80 -4.15
N GLY A 72 -8.66 -8.53 -5.25
CA GLY A 72 -9.22 -9.87 -5.43
C GLY A 72 -10.74 -9.91 -5.57
N GLN A 73 -11.42 -10.75 -4.80
CA GLN A 73 -12.87 -10.94 -4.89
C GLN A 73 -13.69 -9.74 -4.36
N GLN A 74 -13.05 -8.80 -3.67
CA GLN A 74 -13.69 -7.64 -3.04
C GLN A 74 -13.55 -6.36 -3.86
N VAL A 75 -13.01 -6.45 -5.08
CA VAL A 75 -12.80 -5.28 -5.94
C VAL A 75 -14.13 -4.59 -6.27
N GLY A 76 -14.11 -3.25 -6.32
CA GLY A 76 -15.30 -2.42 -6.55
C GLY A 76 -16.11 -2.10 -5.29
N ARG A 77 -15.70 -2.61 -4.13
CA ARG A 77 -16.30 -2.23 -2.84
C ARG A 77 -15.97 -0.77 -2.49
N GLN A 78 -17.02 0.02 -2.23
CA GLN A 78 -16.92 1.47 -1.95
C GLN A 78 -16.79 1.83 -0.47
N HIS A 79 -17.16 0.92 0.43
CA HIS A 79 -17.15 1.15 1.87
C HIS A 79 -16.36 0.07 2.57
N GLY A 80 -15.38 0.47 3.37
CA GLY A 80 -14.62 -0.43 4.21
C GLY A 80 -14.84 -0.21 5.70
N PRO A 81 -14.17 -1.03 6.53
CA PRO A 81 -14.39 -1.10 7.98
C PRO A 81 -13.81 0.09 8.75
N ILE A 82 -13.02 0.94 8.10
CA ILE A 82 -12.30 2.06 8.71
C ILE A 82 -12.58 3.36 7.96
N PRO A 83 -12.56 4.52 8.65
CA PRO A 83 -12.92 5.82 8.08
C PRO A 83 -11.77 6.42 7.28
N ILE A 84 -11.47 5.84 6.11
CA ILE A 84 -10.51 6.37 5.12
C ILE A 84 -11.18 6.56 3.75
N GLU A 85 -10.51 7.25 2.84
CA GLU A 85 -10.95 7.30 1.44
C GLU A 85 -10.77 5.93 0.78
N TRP A 86 -11.87 5.31 0.36
CA TRP A 86 -11.86 4.02 -0.32
C TRP A 86 -11.98 4.22 -1.83
N LYS A 87 -10.92 3.88 -2.56
CA LYS A 87 -10.87 3.96 -4.02
C LYS A 87 -11.31 2.63 -4.64
N MET A 88 -12.18 2.70 -5.64
CA MET A 88 -12.73 1.51 -6.31
C MET A 88 -11.74 0.84 -7.26
N GLU A 89 -10.91 1.64 -7.94
CA GLU A 89 -10.08 1.13 -9.03
C GLU A 89 -8.66 0.79 -8.57
N SER A 90 -7.98 1.75 -7.95
CA SER A 90 -6.60 1.57 -7.49
C SER A 90 -6.17 2.66 -6.49
N VAL A 91 -5.09 2.37 -5.76
CA VAL A 91 -4.34 3.33 -4.95
C VAL A 91 -2.91 3.42 -5.48
N ARG A 92 -2.29 4.59 -5.39
CA ARG A 92 -0.92 4.79 -5.85
C ARG A 92 0.07 4.51 -4.72
N VAL A 93 0.95 3.54 -4.91
CA VAL A 93 1.99 3.14 -3.95
C VAL A 93 3.35 3.21 -4.65
N LEU A 94 4.28 4.02 -4.11
CA LEU A 94 5.64 4.18 -4.64
C LEU A 94 5.71 4.49 -6.15
N GLY A 95 4.73 5.24 -6.66
CA GLY A 95 4.65 5.64 -8.05
C GLY A 95 3.84 4.69 -8.96
N THR A 96 3.44 3.51 -8.47
CA THR A 96 2.69 2.49 -9.22
C THR A 96 1.27 2.36 -8.66
N ASN A 97 0.26 2.25 -9.52
CA ASN A 97 -1.08 1.93 -9.04
C ASN A 97 -1.23 0.44 -8.71
N ILE A 98 -1.75 0.17 -7.52
CA ILE A 98 -2.09 -1.16 -7.03
C ILE A 98 -3.62 -1.24 -7.00
N GLY A 99 -4.21 -2.17 -7.75
CA GLY A 99 -5.67 -2.29 -7.87
C GLY A 99 -6.14 -3.22 -8.97
N HIS A 100 -7.35 -3.02 -9.49
CA HIS A 100 -7.96 -3.88 -10.52
C HIS A 100 -7.17 -3.85 -11.84
N ASN A 101 -6.72 -2.66 -12.27
CA ASN A 101 -6.20 -2.46 -13.63
C ASN A 101 -4.71 -2.05 -13.65
N MET A 102 -3.82 -2.95 -13.22
CA MET A 102 -2.37 -2.68 -13.14
C MET A 102 -1.64 -2.61 -14.49
N GLN A 103 -2.30 -2.96 -15.60
CA GLN A 103 -1.66 -3.02 -16.92
C GLN A 103 -1.36 -1.62 -17.50
N GLN A 104 -2.19 -0.62 -17.21
CA GLN A 104 -2.01 0.76 -17.71
C GLN A 104 -0.81 1.48 -17.08
N ASP A 105 -0.33 1.03 -15.91
CA ASP A 105 0.72 1.73 -15.16
C ASP A 105 2.11 1.65 -15.79
N TRP A 106 2.38 0.65 -16.63
CA TRP A 106 3.70 0.48 -17.24
C TRP A 106 3.88 1.26 -18.54
N GLU A 107 2.80 1.69 -19.18
CA GLU A 107 2.86 2.42 -20.45
C GLU A 107 3.53 3.78 -20.27
N THR A 108 3.11 4.55 -19.26
CA THR A 108 3.63 5.91 -19.02
C THR A 108 5.13 5.95 -18.64
N PRO A 109 5.63 5.11 -17.72
CA PRO A 109 7.07 5.02 -17.43
C PRO A 109 7.88 4.60 -18.65
N THR A 110 7.37 3.66 -19.45
CA THR A 110 8.05 3.18 -20.66
C THR A 110 8.20 4.31 -21.67
N THR A 111 7.14 5.05 -21.97
CA THR A 111 7.21 6.23 -22.86
C THR A 111 8.21 7.28 -22.34
N LYS A 112 8.22 7.58 -21.03
CA LYS A 112 9.18 8.54 -20.46
C LYS A 112 10.64 8.09 -20.61
N ILE A 113 10.89 6.80 -20.43
CA ILE A 113 12.23 6.22 -20.63
C ILE A 113 12.62 6.36 -22.11
N GLU A 114 11.73 5.98 -23.03
CA GLU A 114 11.95 6.10 -24.47
C GLU A 114 12.24 7.54 -24.89
N GLU A 115 11.42 8.51 -24.48
CA GLU A 115 11.62 9.93 -24.76
C GLU A 115 12.95 10.47 -24.21
N THR A 116 13.35 10.00 -23.03
CA THR A 116 14.62 10.39 -22.40
C THR A 116 15.80 9.82 -23.18
N LEU A 117 15.72 8.54 -23.58
CA LEU A 117 16.73 7.88 -24.40
C LEU A 117 16.86 8.54 -25.77
N GLU A 118 15.75 8.89 -26.43
CA GLU A 118 15.76 9.62 -27.69
C GLU A 118 16.40 11.00 -27.56
N ARG A 119 16.08 11.73 -26.48
CA ARG A 119 16.69 13.03 -26.20
C ARG A 119 18.19 12.94 -25.96
N TRP A 120 18.66 11.87 -25.33
CA TRP A 120 20.09 11.66 -25.11
C TRP A 120 20.81 11.22 -26.38
N SER A 121 20.18 10.36 -27.18
CA SER A 121 20.69 9.94 -28.49
C SER A 121 20.87 11.13 -29.45
N LYS A 122 19.93 12.08 -29.47
CA LYS A 122 20.02 13.31 -30.30
C LYS A 122 21.04 14.36 -29.80
N ARG A 123 21.65 14.15 -28.63
CA ARG A 123 22.66 15.04 -28.04
C ARG A 123 24.10 14.52 -28.22
N LEU A 124 24.24 13.27 -28.66
CA LEU A 124 25.49 12.66 -29.15
C LEU A 124 25.60 12.88 -30.65
#